data_AF-A0A5M6CRS8-F1
#
_entry.id   AF-A0A5M6CRS8-F1
#
_cell.length_a   1.000
_cell.length_b   1.000
_cell.length_c   1.000
_cell.angle_alpha   90.00
_cell.angle_beta   90.00
_cell.angle_gamma   90.00
#
_symmetry.space_group_name_H-M   'P 1'
#
loop_
_entity.id
_entity.type
_entity.pdbx_description
1 polymer ?
#
loop_
_entity_poly.entity_id
_entity_poly.type
_entity_poly.pdbx_seq_one_letter_code
_entity_poly.pdbx_strand_id
1 'polypeptide(L)'
;MVKFYYLFHQREFQMQDLGNGNNLEINVRITADNKALLNLGWHDETSNYTAYIILYSLKSFNFNVRSSKIKNNGNGYTIDEVLIENTLSTKQDGYYRITIE
;
A
#
# COMPACT_ATOMS: atom_id res chain seq x y z
N MET A 1 5.58 -7.68 1.37
CA MET A 1 4.89 -7.10 0.19
C MET A 1 3.45 -6.82 0.59
N VAL A 2 2.94 -5.61 0.36
CA VAL A 2 1.55 -5.26 0.70
C VAL A 2 0.65 -5.51 -0.52
N LYS A 3 -0.54 -6.05 -0.30
CA LYS A 3 -1.46 -6.43 -1.36
C LYS A 3 -2.84 -5.82 -1.14
N PHE A 4 -3.42 -5.22 -2.16
CA PHE A 4 -4.79 -4.72 -2.16
C PHE A 4 -5.64 -5.44 -3.20
N TYR A 5 -6.94 -5.51 -2.94
CA TYR A 5 -7.93 -6.02 -3.88
C TYR A 5 -8.81 -4.86 -4.35
N TYR A 6 -8.89 -4.66 -5.67
CA TYR A 6 -9.81 -3.70 -6.28
C TYR A 6 -10.69 -4.42 -7.33
N LEU A 7 -11.90 -3.91 -7.55
CA LEU A 7 -12.87 -4.51 -8.48
C LEU A 7 -12.80 -3.91 -9.91
N PHE A 8 -11.84 -3.04 -10.21
CA PHE A 8 -11.84 -2.24 -11.45
C PHE A 8 -10.47 -2.21 -12.15
N HIS A 9 -10.47 -2.14 -13.50
CA HIS A 9 -9.30 -2.20 -14.40
C HIS A 9 -8.64 -0.83 -14.65
N GLN A 10 -7.63 -0.38 -13.89
CA GLN A 10 -7.12 1.00 -14.03
C GLN A 10 -5.62 1.24 -13.79
N ARG A 11 -5.13 2.40 -14.25
CA ARG A 11 -3.76 2.90 -14.01
C ARG A 11 -3.68 3.45 -12.58
N GLU A 12 -2.68 2.98 -11.84
CA GLU A 12 -2.42 3.36 -10.45
C GLU A 12 -0.98 3.83 -10.31
N PHE A 13 -0.77 4.88 -9.53
CA PHE A 13 0.56 5.29 -9.06
C PHE A 13 0.45 5.67 -7.59
N GLN A 14 1.50 5.42 -6.83
CA GLN A 14 1.51 5.69 -5.40
C GLN A 14 2.73 6.49 -5.00
N MET A 15 2.62 7.23 -3.91
CA MET A 15 3.69 8.08 -3.41
C MET A 15 3.97 7.74 -1.95
N GLN A 16 5.23 7.43 -1.62
CA GLN A 16 5.73 7.40 -0.25
C GLN A 16 6.07 8.82 0.18
N ASP A 17 5.60 9.24 1.35
CA ASP A 17 6.10 10.45 2.00
C ASP A 17 7.42 10.09 2.71
N LEU A 18 8.51 10.80 2.36
CA LEU A 18 9.83 10.60 2.96
C LEU A 18 10.04 11.44 4.24
N GLY A 19 9.02 12.18 4.71
CA GLY A 19 9.06 12.97 5.93
C GLY A 19 9.88 14.25 5.84
N ASN A 20 10.43 14.56 4.66
CA ASN A 20 11.25 15.75 4.38
C ASN A 20 10.63 16.65 3.30
N GLY A 21 9.34 16.47 3.02
CA GLY A 21 8.62 17.17 1.95
C GLY A 21 8.84 16.60 0.55
N ASN A 22 9.63 15.52 0.41
CA ASN A 22 9.76 14.78 -0.84
C ASN A 22 8.88 13.54 -0.85
N ASN A 23 8.45 13.17 -2.06
CA ASN A 23 7.66 11.99 -2.31
C ASN A 23 8.39 11.04 -3.28
N LEU A 24 8.36 9.74 -3.00
CA LEU A 24 8.90 8.71 -3.89
C LEU A 24 7.75 7.98 -4.60
N GLU A 25 7.76 7.93 -5.93
CA GLU A 25 6.80 7.13 -6.67
C GLU A 25 7.06 5.62 -6.46
N ILE A 26 6.02 4.90 -6.09
CA ILE A 26 6.03 3.46 -5.87
C ILE A 26 5.36 2.77 -7.05
N ASN A 27 6.09 1.82 -7.61
CA ASN A 27 5.56 0.95 -8.66
C ASN A 27 4.41 0.10 -8.12
N VAL A 28 3.26 0.24 -8.77
CA VAL A 28 2.10 -0.61 -8.57
C VAL A 28 2.05 -1.64 -9.68
N ARG A 29 1.95 -2.92 -9.30
CA ARG A 29 1.69 -3.99 -10.26
C ARG A 29 0.22 -4.42 -10.16
N ILE A 30 -0.52 -4.22 -11.24
CA ILE A 30 -1.87 -4.78 -11.37
C ILE A 30 -1.76 -6.22 -11.90
N THR A 31 -2.51 -7.12 -11.28
CA THR A 31 -2.58 -8.54 -11.65
C THR A 31 -3.80 -8.83 -12.52
N ALA A 32 -3.81 -9.98 -13.19
CA ALA A 32 -4.89 -10.37 -14.12
C ALA A 32 -6.27 -10.49 -13.44
N ASP A 33 -6.31 -10.68 -12.12
CA ASP A 33 -7.52 -10.70 -11.30
C ASP A 33 -7.81 -9.35 -10.62
N ASN A 34 -7.29 -8.25 -11.18
CA ASN A 34 -7.48 -6.86 -10.74
C ASN A 34 -7.02 -6.54 -9.32
N LYS A 35 -6.04 -7.31 -8.81
CA LYS A 35 -5.40 -6.98 -7.53
C LYS A 35 -4.21 -6.07 -7.75
N ALA A 36 -4.10 -5.03 -6.93
CA ALA A 36 -2.91 -4.18 -6.91
C ALA A 36 -1.91 -4.73 -5.91
N LEU A 37 -0.68 -4.85 -6.40
CA LEU A 37 0.47 -5.31 -5.65
C LEU A 37 1.42 -4.15 -5.47
N LEU A 38 1.66 -3.78 -4.21
CA LEU A 38 2.59 -2.71 -3.89
C LEU A 38 3.89 -3.29 -3.37
N ASN A 39 4.97 -2.89 -4.03
CA ASN A 39 6.29 -3.18 -3.55
C ASN A 39 6.81 -1.99 -2.73
N LEU A 40 6.39 -1.94 -1.46
CA LEU A 40 6.86 -0.94 -0.51
C LEU A 40 8.29 -1.26 -0.08
N GLY A 41 9.12 -0.22 0.08
CA GLY A 41 10.43 -0.35 0.70
C GLY A 41 10.31 -0.86 2.14
N TRP A 42 11.23 -1.74 2.55
CA TRP A 42 11.20 -2.35 3.87
C TRP A 42 12.15 -1.63 4.82
N HIS A 43 11.59 -0.92 5.79
CA HIS A 43 12.34 -0.19 6.81
C HIS A 43 11.82 -0.55 8.21
N ASP A 44 12.65 -0.38 9.24
CA ASP A 44 12.29 -0.68 10.64
C ASP A 44 11.59 0.54 11.27
N GLU A 45 10.47 0.93 10.67
CA GLU A 45 9.73 2.15 11.00
C GLU A 45 8.27 2.09 10.52
N THR A 46 7.52 3.15 10.83
CA THR A 46 6.22 3.42 10.22
C THR A 46 6.42 4.35 9.04
N SER A 47 6.02 3.92 7.84
CA SER A 47 6.05 4.74 6.64
C SER A 47 4.62 5.13 6.21
N ASN A 48 4.46 6.37 5.74
CA ASN A 48 3.19 6.91 5.28
C ASN A 48 3.16 6.95 3.75
N TYR A 49 2.00 6.61 3.18
CA TYR A 49 1.82 6.48 1.75
C TYR A 49 0.50 7.11 1.33
N THR A 50 0.49 7.73 0.15
CA THR A 50 -0.72 8.14 -0.54
C THR A 50 -0.85 7.34 -1.82
N ALA A 51 -1.95 6.60 -1.94
CA ALA A 51 -2.32 5.90 -3.15
C ALA A 51 -3.18 6.80 -4.03
N TYR A 52 -2.89 6.86 -5.33
CA TYR A 52 -3.73 7.53 -6.32
C TYR A 52 -4.29 6.51 -7.31
N ILE A 53 -5.61 6.56 -7.50
CA ILE A 53 -6.36 5.65 -8.37
C ILE A 53 -7.22 6.49 -9.30
N ILE A 54 -7.07 6.27 -10.61
CA ILE A 54 -7.86 6.98 -11.61
C ILE A 54 -9.04 6.09 -12.00
N LEU A 55 -10.20 6.33 -11.36
CA LEU A 55 -11.49 5.74 -11.69
C LEU A 55 -12.17 6.43 -12.87
N TYR A 56 -13.33 7.00 -12.62
CA TYR A 56 -13.94 8.01 -13.49
C TYR A 56 -13.42 9.42 -13.15
N SER A 57 -12.84 9.56 -11.96
CA SER A 57 -12.15 10.74 -11.43
C SER A 57 -10.94 10.29 -10.60
N LEU A 58 -9.99 11.21 -10.37
CA LEU A 58 -8.84 10.94 -9.51
C LEU A 58 -9.34 10.77 -8.07
N LYS A 59 -9.07 9.60 -7.49
CA LYS A 59 -9.31 9.29 -6.08
C LYS A 59 -7.98 9.03 -5.40
N SER A 60 -7.92 9.30 -4.10
CA SER A 60 -6.74 8.99 -3.30
C SER A 60 -7.14 8.56 -1.90
N PHE A 61 -6.31 7.71 -1.30
CA PHE A 61 -6.42 7.37 0.10
C PHE A 61 -5.01 7.28 0.72
N ASN A 62 -4.93 7.56 2.01
CA ASN A 62 -3.69 7.42 2.76
C ASN A 62 -3.65 6.07 3.47
N PHE A 63 -2.47 5.52 3.60
CA PHE A 63 -2.26 4.35 4.44
C PHE A 63 -0.85 4.36 5.03
N ASN A 64 -0.72 3.72 6.18
CA ASN A 64 0.50 3.68 6.96
C ASN A 64 0.88 2.21 7.11
N VAL A 65 2.15 1.91 6.91
CA VAL A 65 2.68 0.56 7.07
C VAL A 65 3.74 0.57 8.14
N ARG A 66 3.50 -0.19 9.21
CA ARG A 66 4.50 -0.46 10.23
C ARG A 66 5.19 -1.76 9.89
N SER A 67 6.51 -1.71 9.77
CA SER A 67 7.34 -2.90 9.62
C SER A 67 8.44 -2.94 10.64
N SER A 68 8.82 -4.16 11.04
CA SER A 68 9.91 -4.40 11.96
C SER A 68 10.94 -5.35 11.37
N LYS A 69 12.21 -5.17 11.77
CA LYS A 69 13.29 -6.07 11.35
C LYS A 69 13.12 -7.46 11.96
N ILE A 70 13.28 -8.52 11.16
CA ILE A 70 13.25 -9.90 11.65
C ILE A 70 14.53 -10.15 12.47
N LYS A 71 14.38 -10.41 13.77
CA LYS A 71 15.50 -10.45 14.73
C LYS A 71 16.30 -11.77 14.72
N ASN A 72 15.80 -12.84 14.12
CA ASN A 72 16.45 -14.16 14.10
C ASN A 72 16.73 -14.67 12.67
N ASN A 73 18.02 -14.90 12.37
CA ASN A 73 18.57 -15.63 11.20
C ASN A 73 18.15 -15.23 9.77
N GLY A 74 17.41 -14.13 9.57
CA GLY A 74 17.02 -13.65 8.26
C GLY A 74 17.37 -12.19 8.04
N ASN A 75 17.95 -11.87 6.88
CA ASN A 75 17.91 -10.51 6.36
C ASN A 75 16.50 -10.26 5.81
N GLY A 76 15.70 -9.50 6.54
CA GLY A 76 14.34 -9.19 6.12
C GLY A 76 13.56 -8.37 7.14
N TYR A 77 12.37 -7.99 6.72
CA TYR A 77 11.42 -7.21 7.51
C TYR A 77 10.07 -7.90 7.48
N THR A 78 9.32 -7.78 8.56
CA THR A 78 7.92 -8.22 8.66
C THR A 78 7.01 -7.00 8.63
N ILE A 79 5.83 -7.14 8.01
CA ILE A 79 4.76 -6.15 8.15
C ILE A 79 4.05 -6.46 9.46
N ASP A 80 4.13 -5.55 10.42
CA ASP A 80 3.40 -5.68 11.68
C ASP A 80 1.95 -5.22 11.51
N GLU A 81 1.75 -4.13 10.77
CA GLU A 81 0.46 -3.47 10.64
C GLU A 81 0.34 -2.67 9.34
N VAL A 82 -0.88 -2.62 8.81
CA VAL A 82 -1.27 -1.67 7.76
C VAL A 82 -2.54 -1.00 8.22
N LEU A 83 -2.51 0.32 8.33
CA LEU A 83 -3.66 1.16 8.66
C LEU A 83 -4.06 1.94 7.42
N ILE A 84 -5.32 1.84 7.01
CA ILE A 84 -5.87 2.63 5.90
C ILE A 84 -6.72 3.74 6.50
N GLU A 85 -6.39 4.97 6.17
CA GLU A 85 -7.07 6.14 6.69
C GLU A 85 -8.27 6.51 5.81
N ASN A 86 -9.30 7.10 6.43
CA ASN A 86 -10.44 7.73 5.75
C ASN A 86 -11.19 6.81 4.78
N THR A 87 -11.13 5.50 4.98
CA THR A 87 -11.83 4.51 4.15
C THR A 87 -12.05 3.20 4.90
N LEU A 88 -13.19 2.57 4.65
CA LEU A 88 -13.48 1.22 5.14
C LEU A 88 -12.54 0.22 4.46
N SER A 89 -11.80 -0.52 5.28
CA SER A 89 -10.94 -1.59 4.82
C SER A 89 -11.18 -2.89 5.59
N THR A 90 -11.01 -4.01 4.91
CA THR A 90 -11.15 -5.35 5.50
C THR A 90 -9.99 -6.22 5.06
N LYS A 91 -9.36 -6.93 6.00
CA LYS A 91 -8.28 -7.88 5.70
C LYS A 91 -8.90 -9.23 5.33
N GLN A 92 -8.62 -9.72 4.13
CA GLN A 92 -9.15 -10.99 3.61
C GLN A 92 -8.08 -11.67 2.76
N ASP A 93 -7.79 -12.95 3.05
CA ASP A 93 -6.87 -13.80 2.27
C ASP A 93 -5.46 -13.19 2.02
N GLY A 94 -4.97 -12.40 2.97
CA GLY A 94 -3.68 -11.70 2.85
C GLY A 94 -3.70 -10.43 2.00
N TYR A 95 -4.89 -9.95 1.62
CA TYR A 95 -5.14 -8.69 0.95
C TYR A 95 -5.93 -7.74 1.86
N TYR A 96 -5.76 -6.45 1.63
CA TYR A 96 -6.64 -5.42 2.16
C TYR A 96 -7.65 -5.05 1.07
N ARG A 97 -8.93 -5.37 1.31
CA ARG A 97 -10.02 -4.94 0.46
C ARG A 97 -10.45 -3.54 0.90
N ILE A 98 -10.42 -2.61 -0.04
CA ILE A 98 -10.69 -1.18 0.16
C ILE A 98 -11.91 -0.82 -0.68
N THR A 99 -12.88 -0.13 -0.06
CA THR A 99 -14.03 0.44 -0.80
C THR A 99 -13.76 1.91 -1.03
N ILE A 100 -13.67 2.32 -2.30
CA ILE A 100 -13.45 3.72 -2.71
C ILE A 100 -14.76 4.23 -3.32
N GLU A 101 -15.36 5.23 -2.69
CA GLU A 101 -16.53 5.98 -3.18
C GLU A 101 -16.11 7.19 -4.03
#